data_AF-A0A354JU12-F1
#
_entry.id   AF-A0A354JU12-F1
#
_cell.length_a   1.000
_cell.length_b   1.000
_cell.length_c   1.000
_cell.angle_alpha   90.00
_cell.angle_beta   90.00
_cell.angle_gamma   90.00
#
_symmetry.space_group_name_H-M   'P 1'
#
loop_
_entity.id
_entity.type
_entity.pdbx_description
1 polymer ?
#
loop_
_entity_poly.entity_id
_entity_poly.type
_entity_poly.pdbx_seq_one_letter_code
_entity_poly.pdbx_strand_id
1 'polypeptide(L)'
;MQKLRYLKHLVLNRNSTMVFSVASNICVGKQANKLKFLTFPTLANTITLSISGTSLLQLKNEQRMFNPILNGIFMNYILFSLINITFTSSLMPTQEHFYGFAVITATPSGVAIIPDYR
;
A
#
# COMPACT_ATOMS: atom_id res chain seq x y z
N MET A 1 6.32 9.53 -32.68
CA MET A 1 5.56 8.48 -31.95
C MET A 1 6.32 7.83 -30.78
N GLN A 2 7.64 7.62 -30.87
CA GLN A 2 8.45 6.99 -29.81
C GLN A 2 8.39 7.71 -28.43
N LYS A 3 8.46 9.05 -28.41
CA LYS A 3 8.39 9.85 -27.17
C LYS A 3 7.08 9.67 -26.40
N LEU A 4 5.94 9.56 -27.11
CA LEU A 4 4.63 9.34 -26.49
C LEU A 4 4.52 7.95 -25.84
N ARG A 5 5.12 6.94 -26.47
CA ARG A 5 5.18 5.57 -25.94
C ARG A 5 6.06 5.49 -24.69
N TYR A 6 7.16 6.23 -24.67
CA TYR A 6 8.04 6.34 -23.50
C TYR A 6 7.36 7.08 -22.35
N LEU A 7 6.66 8.19 -22.63
CA LEU A 7 5.89 8.93 -21.63
C LEU A 7 4.79 8.05 -21.01
N LYS A 8 4.08 7.28 -21.85
CA LYS A 8 3.07 6.32 -21.39
C LYS A 8 3.68 5.23 -20.49
N HIS A 9 4.88 4.74 -20.82
CA HIS A 9 5.59 3.78 -19.96
C HIS A 9 6.01 4.38 -18.62
N LEU A 10 6.45 5.64 -18.59
CA LEU A 10 6.78 6.34 -17.35
C LEU A 10 5.54 6.53 -16.48
N VAL A 11 4.44 7.05 -17.03
CA VAL A 11 3.22 7.32 -16.25
C VAL A 11 2.53 6.04 -15.79
N LEU A 12 2.56 4.96 -16.57
CA LEU A 12 1.95 3.68 -16.20
C LEU A 12 2.83 2.81 -15.30
N ASN A 13 4.11 3.15 -15.10
CA ASN A 13 4.98 2.40 -14.20
C ASN A 13 4.66 2.77 -12.74
N ARG A 14 4.24 1.79 -11.94
CA ARG A 14 3.89 1.94 -10.52
C ARG A 14 4.97 2.65 -9.70
N ASN A 15 6.24 2.30 -9.92
CA ASN A 15 7.36 2.87 -9.18
C ASN A 15 7.55 4.35 -9.56
N SER A 16 7.38 4.67 -10.83
CA SER A 16 7.48 6.04 -11.31
C SER A 16 6.32 6.89 -10.81
N THR A 17 5.08 6.37 -10.80
CA THR A 17 3.93 7.09 -10.26
C THR A 17 4.08 7.35 -8.77
N MET A 18 4.65 6.42 -8.01
CA MET A 18 4.94 6.63 -6.59
C MET A 18 5.93 7.80 -6.38
N VAL A 19 7.07 7.78 -7.09
CA VAL A 19 8.08 8.84 -6.98
C VAL A 19 7.50 10.20 -7.40
N PHE A 20 6.77 10.25 -8.51
CA PHE A 20 6.12 11.49 -8.96
C PHE A 20 5.05 12.00 -8.01
N SER A 21 4.30 11.10 -7.35
CA SER A 21 3.28 11.50 -6.37
C SER A 21 3.92 12.16 -5.16
N VAL A 22 5.03 11.62 -4.65
CA VAL A 22 5.76 12.22 -3.53
C VAL A 22 6.39 13.55 -3.93
N ALA A 23 7.07 13.58 -5.08
CA ALA A 23 7.71 14.80 -5.59
C ALA A 23 6.70 15.92 -5.83
N SER A 24 5.57 15.63 -6.49
CA SER A 24 4.52 16.62 -6.75
C SER A 24 3.87 17.12 -5.45
N ASN A 25 3.63 16.25 -4.47
CA ASN A 25 3.10 16.66 -3.17
C ASN A 25 4.02 17.66 -2.46
N ILE A 26 5.35 17.45 -2.51
CA ILE A 26 6.33 18.38 -1.95
C ILE A 26 6.31 19.72 -2.70
N CYS A 27 6.24 19.71 -4.03
CA CYS A 27 6.23 20.94 -4.84
C CYS A 27 4.95 21.77 -4.67
N VAL A 28 3.78 21.12 -4.56
CA VAL A 28 2.47 21.80 -4.48
C VAL A 28 2.18 22.30 -3.05
N GLY A 29 2.78 21.68 -2.03
CA GLY A 29 2.70 22.13 -0.64
C GLY A 29 1.26 22.20 -0.12
N LYS A 30 0.88 23.32 0.52
CA LYS A 30 -0.43 23.48 1.21
C LYS A 30 -1.64 23.33 0.29
N GLN A 31 -1.49 23.58 -1.02
CA GLN A 31 -2.59 23.45 -1.98
C GLN A 31 -3.02 21.99 -2.18
N ALA A 32 -2.13 21.02 -1.93
CA ALA A 32 -2.45 19.59 -1.99
C ALA A 32 -3.52 19.20 -0.97
N ASN A 33 -3.64 19.95 0.15
CA ASN A 33 -4.65 19.66 1.17
C ASN A 33 -6.09 19.83 0.64
N LYS A 34 -6.29 20.60 -0.44
CA LYS A 34 -7.60 20.69 -1.12
C LYS A 34 -7.99 19.37 -1.80
N LEU A 35 -7.04 18.48 -2.08
CA LEU A 35 -7.29 17.17 -2.69
C LEU A 35 -7.56 16.08 -1.63
N LYS A 36 -7.51 16.39 -0.33
CA LYS A 36 -7.69 15.40 0.75
C LYS A 36 -9.06 14.71 0.70
N PHE A 37 -10.08 15.39 0.17
CA PHE A 37 -11.41 14.79 -0.03
C PHE A 37 -11.40 13.67 -1.08
N LEU A 38 -10.44 13.67 -2.00
CA LEU A 38 -10.27 12.62 -3.03
C LEU A 38 -9.54 11.39 -2.50
N THR A 39 -8.86 11.47 -1.35
CA THR A 39 -8.10 10.34 -0.79
C THR A 39 -9.00 9.13 -0.58
N PHE A 40 -10.15 9.32 0.08
CA PHE A 40 -11.06 8.22 0.39
C PHE A 40 -11.73 7.62 -0.87
N PRO A 41 -12.32 8.41 -1.79
CA PRO A 41 -12.85 7.88 -3.06
C PRO A 41 -11.80 7.16 -3.90
N THR A 42 -10.57 7.67 -3.95
CA THR A 42 -9.49 7.03 -4.70
C THR A 42 -9.08 5.70 -4.08
N LEU A 43 -8.98 5.64 -2.74
CA LEU A 43 -8.68 4.41 -2.02
C LEU A 43 -9.80 3.38 -2.20
N ALA A 44 -11.06 3.80 -2.06
CA ALA A 44 -12.22 2.95 -2.25
C ALA A 44 -12.23 2.34 -3.66
N ASN A 45 -12.06 3.16 -4.71
CA ASN A 45 -11.97 2.67 -6.08
C ASN A 45 -10.79 1.70 -6.28
N THR A 46 -9.63 2.01 -5.69
CA THR A 46 -8.45 1.14 -5.79
C THR A 46 -8.72 -0.23 -5.18
N ILE A 47 -9.35 -0.28 -4.01
CA ILE A 47 -9.71 -1.53 -3.33
C ILE A 47 -10.78 -2.28 -4.12
N THR A 48 -11.83 -1.58 -4.60
CA THR A 48 -12.87 -2.18 -5.43
C THR A 48 -12.29 -2.83 -6.69
N LEU A 49 -11.40 -2.13 -7.41
CA LEU A 49 -10.73 -2.67 -8.59
C LEU A 49 -9.79 -3.83 -8.23
N SER A 50 -9.08 -3.74 -7.09
CA SER A 50 -8.17 -4.80 -6.63
C SER A 50 -8.91 -6.10 -6.33
N ILE A 51 -10.11 -6.01 -5.74
CA ILE A 51 -10.91 -7.18 -5.37
C ILE A 51 -11.72 -7.71 -6.56
N SER A 52 -12.06 -6.87 -7.54
CA SER A 52 -12.90 -7.25 -8.69
C SER A 52 -12.38 -8.45 -9.51
N GLY A 53 -11.06 -8.71 -9.48
CA GLY A 53 -10.44 -9.86 -10.14
C GLY A 53 -10.30 -11.12 -9.28
N THR A 54 -10.69 -11.07 -7.99
CA THR A 54 -10.51 -12.18 -7.04
C THR A 54 -11.82 -12.92 -6.79
N SER A 55 -11.78 -14.25 -6.88
CA SER A 55 -12.95 -15.10 -6.62
C SER A 55 -12.86 -15.75 -5.24
N LEU A 56 -13.93 -15.65 -4.44
CA LEU A 56 -14.03 -16.33 -3.13
C LEU A 56 -13.88 -17.85 -3.23
N LEU A 57 -14.11 -18.43 -4.42
CA LEU A 57 -13.92 -19.86 -4.68
C LEU A 57 -12.45 -20.28 -4.66
N GLN A 58 -11.51 -19.36 -4.96
CA GLN A 58 -10.07 -19.64 -4.91
C GLN A 58 -9.61 -19.87 -3.45
N LEU A 59 -10.16 -19.12 -2.49
CA LEU A 59 -9.85 -19.33 -1.07
C LEU A 59 -10.35 -20.68 -0.53
N LYS A 60 -11.44 -21.21 -1.07
CA LYS A 60 -12.07 -22.44 -0.56
C LYS A 60 -11.42 -23.71 -1.11
N ASN A 61 -10.88 -23.66 -2.33
CA ASN A 61 -10.47 -24.86 -3.05
C ASN A 61 -8.98 -25.22 -2.86
N GLU A 62 -8.17 -24.31 -2.32
CA GLU A 62 -6.74 -24.55 -2.10
C GLU A 62 -6.40 -24.68 -0.61
N GLN A 63 -6.40 -25.91 -0.09
CA GLN A 63 -5.91 -26.23 1.25
C GLN A 63 -4.46 -25.75 1.50
N ARG A 64 -3.69 -25.52 0.42
CA ARG A 64 -2.33 -24.99 0.45
C ARG A 64 -2.24 -23.48 0.68
N MET A 65 -3.34 -22.73 0.59
CA MET A 65 -3.37 -21.28 0.84
C MET A 65 -3.35 -20.91 2.32
N PHE A 66 -3.68 -21.83 3.23
CA PHE A 66 -3.77 -21.54 4.66
C PHE A 66 -2.43 -21.10 5.28
N ASN A 67 -1.34 -21.83 4.98
CA ASN A 67 -0.02 -21.53 5.52
C ASN A 67 0.54 -20.18 5.00
N PRO A 68 0.48 -19.87 3.68
CA PRO A 68 0.85 -18.55 3.16
C PRO A 68 0.05 -17.40 3.78
N ILE A 69 -1.27 -17.56 3.96
CA ILE A 69 -2.13 -16.53 4.56
C ILE A 69 -1.73 -16.29 6.02
N LEU A 70 -1.60 -17.35 6.82
CA LEU A 70 -1.17 -17.23 8.22
C LEU A 70 0.22 -16.60 8.35
N ASN A 71 1.16 -17.01 7.50
CA ASN A 71 2.50 -16.45 7.52
C ASN A 71 2.47 -14.96 7.12
N GLY A 72 1.64 -14.59 6.13
CA GLY A 72 1.41 -13.19 5.76
C GLY A 72 0.85 -12.36 6.91
N ILE A 73 -0.15 -12.89 7.64
CA ILE A 73 -0.73 -12.25 8.82
C ILE A 73 0.33 -12.08 9.92
N PHE A 74 1.06 -13.15 10.24
CA PHE A 74 2.11 -13.13 11.26
C PHE A 74 3.20 -12.10 10.91
N MET A 75 3.70 -12.13 9.68
CA MET A 75 4.75 -11.22 9.22
C MET A 75 4.28 -9.77 9.20
N ASN A 76 3.05 -9.49 8.75
CA ASN A 76 2.52 -8.12 8.63
C ASN A 76 2.10 -7.53 9.98
N TYR A 77 1.38 -8.29 10.80
CA TYR A 77 0.80 -7.74 12.02
C TYR A 77 1.68 -7.90 13.25
N ILE A 78 2.48 -8.96 13.33
CA ILE A 78 3.34 -9.21 14.49
C ILE A 78 4.73 -8.68 14.21
N LEU A 79 5.42 -9.24 13.21
CA LEU A 79 6.83 -8.92 12.99
C LEU A 79 7.01 -7.46 12.54
N PHE A 80 6.30 -7.04 11.50
CA PHE A 80 6.42 -5.68 10.98
C PHE A 80 5.97 -4.63 12.00
N SER A 81 4.84 -4.83 12.70
CA SER A 81 4.39 -3.90 13.74
C SER A 81 5.37 -3.80 14.90
N LEU A 82 5.91 -4.92 15.38
CA LEU A 82 6.85 -4.93 16.50
C LEU A 82 8.12 -4.14 16.14
N ILE A 83 8.71 -4.44 14.99
CA ILE A 83 9.88 -3.71 14.49
C ILE A 83 9.55 -2.22 14.36
N ASN A 84 8.48 -1.88 13.66
CA ASN A 84 8.18 -0.49 13.34
C ASN A 84 7.82 0.33 14.60
N ILE A 85 7.09 -0.23 15.56
CA ILE A 85 6.78 0.44 16.83
C ILE A 85 8.06 0.65 17.66
N THR A 86 8.95 -0.34 17.74
CA THR A 86 10.23 -0.20 18.44
C THR A 86 11.10 0.91 17.85
N PHE A 87 11.18 0.99 16.53
CA PHE A 87 11.94 2.08 15.87
C PHE A 87 11.25 3.42 16.04
N THR A 88 9.93 3.48 15.88
CA THR A 88 9.16 4.72 15.97
C THR A 88 9.22 5.30 17.38
N SER A 89 9.14 4.46 18.43
CA SER A 89 9.22 4.94 19.82
C SER A 89 10.59 5.53 20.16
N SER A 90 11.66 5.04 19.53
CA SER A 90 13.01 5.55 19.76
C SER A 90 13.37 6.77 18.88
N LEU A 91 12.79 6.89 17.68
CA LEU A 91 13.20 7.89 16.69
C LEU A 91 12.25 9.09 16.58
N MET A 92 10.98 8.94 16.96
CA MET A 92 9.98 10.01 16.79
C MET A 92 9.94 10.95 18.00
N PRO A 93 10.13 12.27 17.79
CA PRO A 93 10.16 13.24 18.88
C PRO A 93 8.76 13.67 19.35
N THR A 94 7.71 13.47 18.56
CA THR A 94 6.34 13.90 18.91
C THR A 94 5.31 12.79 18.75
N GLN A 95 4.26 12.87 19.56
CA GLN A 95 3.17 11.88 19.57
C GLN A 95 2.40 11.84 18.25
N GLU A 96 2.25 12.98 17.56
CA GLU A 96 1.55 13.04 16.27
C GLU A 96 2.24 12.18 15.20
N HIS A 97 3.57 12.23 15.11
CA HIS A 97 4.31 11.38 14.18
C HIS A 97 4.22 9.91 14.60
N PHE A 98 4.33 9.62 15.90
CA PHE A 98 4.18 8.27 16.43
C PHE A 98 2.84 7.63 16.05
N TYR A 99 1.73 8.35 16.22
CA TYR A 99 0.40 7.85 15.84
C TYR A 99 0.28 7.59 14.34
N GLY A 100 0.90 8.44 13.50
CA GLY A 100 0.96 8.21 12.07
C GLY A 100 1.59 6.86 11.72
N PHE A 101 2.73 6.53 12.32
CA PHE A 101 3.39 5.24 12.13
C PHE A 101 2.61 4.07 12.73
N ALA A 102 1.97 4.25 13.89
CA ALA A 102 1.12 3.22 14.48
C ALA A 102 -0.05 2.86 13.55
N VAL A 103 -0.70 3.84 12.93
CA VAL A 103 -1.77 3.60 11.94
C VAL A 103 -1.23 2.83 10.73
N ILE A 104 -0.04 3.16 10.24
CA ILE A 104 0.61 2.43 9.14
C ILE A 104 0.83 0.95 9.53
N THR A 105 1.29 0.66 10.75
CA THR A 105 1.50 -0.73 11.21
C THR A 105 0.21 -1.54 11.31
N ALA A 106 -0.91 -0.89 11.64
CA ALA A 106 -2.21 -1.55 11.73
C ALA A 106 -2.87 -1.79 10.36
N THR A 107 -2.34 -1.19 9.29
CA THR A 107 -2.93 -1.28 7.96
C THR A 107 -2.63 -2.65 7.34
N PRO A 108 -3.63 -3.35 6.76
CA PRO A 108 -3.38 -4.59 6.02
C PRO A 108 -2.41 -4.33 4.86
N SER A 109 -1.54 -5.31 4.55
CA SER A 109 -0.62 -5.16 3.43
C SER A 109 -1.40 -4.97 2.12
N GLY A 110 -1.11 -3.89 1.41
CA GLY A 110 -1.79 -3.53 0.16
C GLY A 110 -1.48 -4.46 -1.02
N VAL A 111 -0.69 -5.51 -0.80
CA VAL A 111 -0.37 -6.53 -1.79
C VAL A 111 -0.56 -7.87 -1.10
N ALA A 112 -1.71 -8.49 -1.33
CA ALA A 112 -1.82 -9.93 -1.23
C ALA A 112 -0.90 -10.53 -2.31
N ILE A 113 0.40 -10.64 -2.02
CA ILE A 113 1.32 -11.43 -2.83
C ILE A 113 1.01 -12.88 -2.45
N ILE A 114 -0.04 -13.42 -3.07
CA ILE A 114 -0.15 -14.86 -3.23
C ILE A 114 0.52 -15.12 -4.57
N PRO A 115 1.77 -15.61 -4.60
CA PRO A 115 2.40 -15.99 -5.86
C PRO A 115 1.57 -17.11 -6.48
N ASP A 116 1.28 -17.00 -7.78
CA ASP A 116 0.85 -18.14 -8.59
C ASP A 116 1.94 -19.21 -8.48
N TYR A 117 1.65 -20.30 -7.78
CA TYR A 117 2.45 -21.51 -7.84
C TYR A 117 2.18 -22.18 -9.19
N ARG A 118 2.92 -21.76 -10.22
CA ARG A 118 3.31 -22.69 -11.28
C ARG A 118 4.47 -23.55 -10.78
#